data_AF-A0AAW9BR28-F1
#
_entry.id   AF-A0AAW9BR28-F1
#
_cell.length_a   1.000
_cell.length_b   1.000
_cell.length_c   1.000
_cell.angle_alpha   90.00
_cell.angle_beta   90.00
_cell.angle_gamma   90.00
#
_symmetry.space_group_name_H-M   'P 1'
#
loop_
_entity.id
_entity.type
_entity.pdbx_description
1 polymer ?
#
loop_
_entity_poly.entity_id
_entity_poly.type
_entity_poly.pdbx_seq_one_letter_code
_entity_poly.pdbx_strand_id
1 'polypeptide(L)'
;IGILQEIADEKSGQDYLLTEKPRLPANTLNAFRHPRKITGNPKGIYFDAQSRRKEPRYRFKTPLELSSGELKAAGSTVDISKRGLGIRLDEPTMLRSGQEVQVNFRELQLYDKKLPLMAVPYRVIRVSPDGCSVQLVIDENSKTIRVIAFFNSIIEHNQEKLIPQKEML
;
A
#
# COMPACT_ATOMS: atom_id res chain seq x y z
N ILE A 1 -21.16 5.92 42.63
CA ILE A 1 -21.20 4.51 43.08
C ILE A 1 -22.12 3.78 42.11
N GLY A 2 -21.64 2.69 41.51
CA GLY A 2 -22.46 1.86 40.63
C GLY A 2 -23.14 0.78 41.46
N ILE A 3 -24.43 0.55 41.21
CA ILE A 3 -25.15 -0.59 41.76
C ILE A 3 -25.07 -1.68 40.69
N LEU A 4 -24.53 -2.85 41.02
CA LEU A 4 -24.56 -3.99 40.11
C LEU A 4 -25.95 -4.61 40.23
N GLN A 5 -26.73 -4.55 39.16
CA GLN A 5 -28.07 -5.12 39.11
C GLN A 5 -28.11 -6.12 37.97
N GLU A 6 -28.51 -7.34 38.30
CA GLU A 6 -28.72 -8.40 37.31
C GLU A 6 -29.95 -8.06 36.45
N ILE A 7 -29.80 -8.11 35.12
CA ILE A 7 -30.85 -7.79 34.14
C ILE A 7 -31.15 -9.00 33.24
N ALA A 8 -31.01 -10.21 33.78
CA ALA A 8 -31.14 -11.45 33.00
C ALA A 8 -32.59 -11.75 32.57
N ASP A 9 -33.59 -11.12 33.19
CA ASP A 9 -35.01 -11.31 32.91
C ASP A 9 -35.65 -10.07 32.26
N GLU A 10 -36.35 -10.26 31.15
CA GLU A 10 -36.90 -9.20 30.28
C GLU A 10 -37.98 -8.36 30.98
N LYS A 11 -38.68 -8.94 31.98
CA LYS A 11 -39.63 -8.21 32.84
C LYS A 11 -38.93 -7.36 33.90
N SER A 12 -37.80 -7.85 34.41
CA SER A 12 -36.97 -7.18 35.41
C SER A 12 -36.11 -6.04 34.82
N GLY A 13 -35.94 -6.04 33.48
CA GLY A 13 -35.20 -5.02 32.73
C GLY A 13 -35.89 -3.66 32.62
N GLN A 14 -37.14 -3.48 33.04
CA GLN A 14 -37.75 -2.14 33.10
C GLN A 14 -37.38 -1.40 34.40
N ASP A 15 -37.08 -2.14 35.46
CA ASP A 15 -36.88 -1.60 36.81
C ASP A 15 -35.45 -1.11 37.07
N TYR A 16 -34.44 -1.52 36.28
CA TYR A 16 -33.04 -1.07 36.50
C TYR A 16 -32.87 0.45 36.31
N LEU A 17 -33.78 1.11 35.60
CA LEU A 17 -33.81 2.55 35.42
C LEU A 17 -34.46 3.31 36.59
N LEU A 18 -35.20 2.60 37.45
CA LEU A 18 -35.91 3.16 38.61
C LEU A 18 -35.04 3.21 39.87
N THR A 19 -33.81 2.68 39.82
CA THR A 19 -32.92 2.63 40.99
C THR A 19 -32.48 4.03 41.40
N GLU A 20 -32.67 4.37 42.68
CA GLU A 20 -32.28 5.66 43.23
C GLU A 20 -30.80 5.92 42.98
N LYS A 21 -30.48 7.09 42.41
CA LYS A 21 -29.09 7.52 42.27
C LYS A 21 -28.46 7.62 43.66
N PRO A 22 -27.31 6.99 43.91
CA PRO A 22 -26.65 7.08 45.20
C PRO A 22 -26.40 8.55 45.56
N ARG A 23 -26.76 8.95 46.78
CA ARG A 23 -26.58 10.31 47.31
C ARG A 23 -25.12 10.71 47.54
N LEU A 24 -24.18 9.81 47.19
CA LEU A 24 -22.76 10.00 47.40
C LEU A 24 -22.13 10.69 46.18
N PRO A 25 -21.23 11.68 46.40
CA PRO A 25 -20.61 12.40 45.32
C PRO A 25 -19.75 11.48 44.46
N ALA A 26 -19.76 11.68 43.14
CA ALA A 26 -19.04 10.86 42.16
C ALA A 26 -17.53 10.74 42.47
N ASN A 27 -16.96 11.76 43.11
CA ASN A 27 -15.55 11.82 43.50
C ASN A 27 -15.11 10.71 44.48
N THR A 28 -16.04 10.08 45.19
CA THR A 28 -15.77 8.89 46.04
C THR A 28 -15.22 7.71 45.22
N LEU A 29 -15.52 7.67 43.92
CA LEU A 29 -14.99 6.64 43.02
C LEU A 29 -13.51 6.82 42.67
N ASN A 30 -12.92 7.99 42.98
CA ASN A 30 -11.53 8.26 42.61
C ASN A 30 -10.54 7.29 43.26
N ALA A 31 -10.84 6.77 44.44
CA ALA A 31 -10.00 5.77 45.13
C ALA A 31 -9.88 4.44 44.37
N PHE A 32 -10.86 4.13 43.50
CA PHE A 32 -10.89 2.90 42.70
C PHE A 32 -10.40 3.09 41.25
N ARG A 33 -9.97 4.31 40.91
CA ARG A 33 -9.42 4.59 39.58
C ARG A 33 -8.03 3.98 39.47
N HIS A 34 -7.83 3.16 38.44
CA HIS A 34 -6.49 2.77 38.06
C HIS A 34 -5.76 4.00 37.47
N PRO A 35 -4.53 4.31 37.91
CA PRO A 35 -3.73 5.33 37.25
C PRO A 35 -3.52 4.92 35.80
N ARG A 36 -3.77 5.84 34.85
CA ARG A 36 -3.46 5.64 33.43
C ARG A 36 -1.94 5.70 33.23
N LYS A 37 -1.21 4.76 33.83
CA LYS A 37 0.22 4.58 33.63
C LYS A 37 0.36 3.69 32.41
N ILE A 38 0.54 4.32 31.26
CA ILE A 38 0.85 3.61 30.01
C ILE A 38 2.27 3.06 30.16
N THR A 39 2.41 1.78 30.52
CA THR A 39 3.71 1.10 30.70
C THR A 39 4.21 0.46 29.40
N GLY A 40 4.03 1.14 28.27
CA GLY A 40 4.50 0.66 26.96
C GLY A 40 3.80 1.33 25.79
N ASN A 41 4.36 1.17 24.59
CA ASN A 41 3.73 1.62 23.36
C ASN A 41 2.92 0.45 22.77
N PRO A 42 1.58 0.40 22.93
CA PRO A 42 0.79 -0.67 22.36
C PRO A 42 0.95 -0.63 20.84
N LYS A 43 1.44 -1.74 20.28
CA LYS A 43 1.56 -1.90 18.84
C LYS A 43 0.26 -2.52 18.34
N GLY A 44 -0.54 -1.74 17.61
CA GLY A 44 -1.69 -2.28 16.91
C GLY A 44 -1.22 -3.29 15.87
N ILE A 45 -1.66 -4.53 16.00
CA ILE A 45 -1.45 -5.59 15.01
C ILE A 45 -2.80 -5.85 14.35
N TYR A 46 -2.86 -5.74 13.03
CA TYR A 46 -4.07 -6.08 12.28
C TYR A 46 -4.23 -7.61 12.28
N PHE A 47 -5.37 -8.09 12.77
CA PHE A 47 -5.66 -9.52 12.95
C PHE A 47 -5.84 -10.30 11.63
N ASP A 48 -5.93 -9.59 10.48
CA ASP A 48 -6.01 -10.19 9.15
C ASP A 48 -5.27 -9.31 8.12
N ALA A 49 -3.99 -9.07 8.39
CA ALA A 49 -3.14 -8.34 7.45
C ALA A 49 -2.92 -9.23 6.21
N GLN A 50 -3.81 -9.12 5.23
CA GLN A 50 -3.62 -9.72 3.92
C GLN A 50 -3.08 -8.69 2.94
N SER A 51 -2.27 -9.17 2.01
CA SER A 51 -1.88 -8.39 0.85
C SER A 51 -3.12 -7.87 0.14
N ARG A 52 -3.15 -6.57 -0.15
CA ARG A 52 -4.18 -5.97 -1.01
C ARG A 52 -3.81 -6.03 -2.49
N ARG A 53 -2.68 -6.66 -2.85
CA ARG A 53 -2.24 -6.75 -4.24
C ARG A 53 -2.99 -7.86 -4.98
N LYS A 54 -3.41 -7.55 -6.20
CA LYS A 54 -4.07 -8.51 -7.10
C LYS A 54 -3.08 -9.42 -7.84
N GLU A 55 -1.79 -9.13 -7.76
CA GLU A 55 -0.73 -9.83 -8.49
C GLU A 55 0.60 -9.79 -7.72
N PRO A 56 1.39 -10.88 -7.76
CA PRO A 56 2.71 -10.91 -7.16
C PRO A 56 3.66 -9.96 -7.88
N ARG A 57 4.63 -9.43 -7.12
CA ARG A 57 5.71 -8.61 -7.66
C ARG A 57 7.05 -9.33 -7.51
N TYR A 58 7.94 -9.10 -8.45
CA TYR A 58 9.26 -9.72 -8.51
C TYR A 58 10.33 -8.64 -8.55
N ARG A 59 11.41 -8.85 -7.80
CA ARG A 59 12.57 -7.95 -7.87
C ARG A 59 13.18 -8.03 -9.25
N PHE A 60 13.31 -6.86 -9.87
CA PHE A 60 13.90 -6.75 -11.19
C PHE A 60 14.51 -5.37 -11.27
N LYS A 61 15.84 -5.30 -11.42
CA LYS A 61 16.58 -4.04 -11.48
C LYS A 61 17.17 -3.86 -12.87
N THR A 62 16.63 -2.92 -13.62
CA THR A 62 17.13 -2.48 -14.92
C THR A 62 17.02 -0.95 -15.01
N PRO A 63 17.98 -0.26 -15.64
CA PRO A 63 17.90 1.18 -15.88
C PRO A 63 16.72 1.54 -16.79
N LEU A 64 16.15 2.72 -16.52
CA LEU A 64 15.05 3.30 -17.28
C LEU A 64 15.16 4.82 -17.33
N GLU A 65 14.40 5.42 -18.24
CA GLU A 65 14.10 6.84 -18.19
C GLU A 65 12.60 7.06 -18.05
N LEU A 66 12.23 8.03 -17.24
CA LEU A 66 10.88 8.51 -17.07
C LEU A 66 10.74 9.88 -17.75
N SER A 67 9.66 10.08 -18.50
CA SER A 67 9.33 11.38 -19.08
C SER A 67 7.86 11.76 -18.88
N SER A 68 7.61 13.07 -18.75
CA SER A 68 6.27 13.64 -18.64
C SER A 68 6.27 15.10 -19.09
N GLY A 69 5.88 15.37 -20.33
CA GLY A 69 6.03 16.69 -20.92
C GLY A 69 7.51 17.07 -21.04
N GLU A 70 7.92 18.17 -20.42
CA GLU A 70 9.33 18.60 -20.39
C GLU A 70 10.16 17.89 -19.30
N LEU A 71 9.51 17.24 -18.34
CA LEU A 71 10.18 16.51 -17.27
C LEU A 71 10.86 15.25 -17.83
N LYS A 72 12.14 15.07 -17.50
CA LYS A 72 12.90 13.84 -17.74
C LYS A 72 13.66 13.46 -16.47
N ALA A 73 13.60 12.18 -16.10
CA ALA A 73 14.31 11.64 -14.96
C ALA A 73 14.91 10.27 -15.31
N ALA A 74 16.13 10.01 -14.85
CA ALA A 74 16.74 8.70 -14.94
C ALA A 74 16.49 7.90 -13.65
N GLY A 75 16.55 6.58 -13.76
CA GLY A 75 16.42 5.70 -12.60
C GLY A 75 16.54 4.24 -12.96
N SER A 76 16.08 3.39 -12.05
CA SER A 76 16.01 1.95 -12.25
C SER A 76 14.74 1.35 -11.68
N THR A 77 14.33 0.22 -12.24
CA THR A 77 13.26 -0.59 -11.65
C THR A 77 13.72 -1.18 -10.31
N VAL A 78 12.80 -1.34 -9.38
CA VAL A 78 12.98 -2.04 -8.11
C VAL A 78 12.26 -3.38 -8.16
N ASP A 79 11.00 -3.34 -8.60
CA ASP A 79 10.15 -4.50 -8.77
C ASP A 79 9.20 -4.33 -9.95
N ILE A 80 8.81 -5.46 -10.54
CA ILE A 80 7.85 -5.53 -11.63
C ILE A 80 6.72 -6.51 -11.28
N SER A 81 5.55 -6.24 -11.83
CA SER A 81 4.50 -7.22 -12.07
C SER A 81 3.96 -7.01 -13.49
N LYS A 82 2.96 -7.80 -13.91
CA LYS A 82 2.38 -7.65 -15.26
C LYS A 82 1.80 -6.24 -15.49
N ARG A 83 1.31 -5.56 -14.45
CA ARG A 83 0.70 -4.21 -14.55
C ARG A 83 1.33 -3.16 -13.63
N GLY A 84 2.14 -3.58 -12.67
CA GLY A 84 2.72 -2.71 -11.66
C GLY A 84 4.21 -2.54 -11.89
N LEU A 85 4.70 -1.34 -11.61
CA LEU A 85 6.12 -1.04 -11.66
C LEU A 85 6.51 -0.25 -10.42
N GLY A 86 7.50 -0.74 -9.68
CA GLY A 86 8.21 0.02 -8.66
C GLY A 86 9.52 0.53 -9.24
N ILE A 87 9.78 1.83 -9.13
CA ILE A 87 11.03 2.43 -9.61
C ILE A 87 11.70 3.27 -8.51
N ARG A 88 13.01 3.43 -8.67
CA ARG A 88 13.80 4.39 -7.93
C ARG A 88 14.47 5.34 -8.92
N LEU A 89 14.17 6.61 -8.81
CA LEU A 89 14.78 7.70 -9.56
C LEU A 89 16.13 8.05 -8.93
N ASP A 90 17.07 8.45 -9.77
CA ASP A 90 18.42 8.82 -9.33
C ASP A 90 18.40 10.13 -8.53
N GLU A 91 17.53 11.06 -8.93
CA GLU A 91 17.32 12.36 -8.30
C GLU A 91 15.84 12.56 -7.90
N PRO A 92 15.57 13.30 -6.80
CA PRO A 92 14.21 13.65 -6.40
C PRO A 92 13.45 14.34 -7.53
N THR A 93 12.27 13.81 -7.86
CA THR A 93 11.48 14.30 -8.98
C THR A 93 10.08 14.65 -8.51
N MET A 94 9.60 15.86 -8.86
CA MET A 94 8.24 16.30 -8.52
C MET A 94 7.20 15.62 -9.41
N LEU A 95 6.74 14.44 -8.99
CA LEU A 95 5.62 13.71 -9.59
C LEU A 95 4.39 13.77 -8.69
N ARG A 96 3.20 13.72 -9.29
CA ARG A 96 1.92 13.72 -8.56
C ARG A 96 1.18 12.40 -8.75
N SER A 97 0.47 11.94 -7.74
CA SER A 97 -0.44 10.80 -7.89
C SER A 97 -1.51 11.11 -8.95
N GLY A 98 -1.84 10.12 -9.79
CA GLY A 98 -2.72 10.26 -10.95
C GLY A 98 -2.05 10.80 -12.21
N GLN A 99 -0.81 11.32 -12.13
CA GLN A 99 -0.10 11.84 -13.29
C GLN A 99 0.25 10.73 -14.28
N GLU A 100 0.04 10.99 -15.57
CA GLU A 100 0.50 10.14 -16.65
C GLU A 100 1.98 10.40 -16.97
N VAL A 101 2.75 9.34 -17.11
CA VAL A 101 4.18 9.36 -17.41
C VAL A 101 4.50 8.31 -18.48
N GLN A 102 5.60 8.49 -19.18
CA GLN A 102 6.13 7.49 -20.10
C GLN A 102 7.42 6.90 -19.54
N VAL A 103 7.57 5.59 -19.67
CA VAL A 103 8.76 4.86 -19.24
C VAL A 103 9.48 4.27 -20.45
N ASN A 104 10.77 4.57 -20.54
CA ASN A 104 11.70 4.04 -21.52
C ASN A 104 12.55 2.93 -20.88
N PHE A 105 12.30 1.67 -21.23
CA PHE A 105 13.07 0.53 -20.74
C PHE A 105 14.24 0.23 -21.68
N ARG A 106 15.38 0.89 -21.47
CA ARG A 106 16.53 0.87 -22.39
C ARG A 106 17.07 -0.52 -22.65
N GLU A 107 17.26 -1.34 -21.62
CA GLU A 107 17.81 -2.69 -21.78
C GLU A 107 16.75 -3.69 -22.28
N LEU A 108 15.49 -3.55 -21.86
CA LEU A 108 14.44 -4.48 -22.27
C LEU A 108 14.14 -4.41 -23.78
N GLN A 109 14.41 -3.27 -24.42
CA GLN A 109 14.34 -3.13 -25.87
C GLN A 109 15.26 -4.08 -26.65
N LEU A 110 16.35 -4.54 -26.02
CA LEU A 110 17.28 -5.48 -26.65
C LEU A 110 16.66 -6.87 -26.82
N TYR A 111 15.66 -7.22 -26.01
CA TYR A 111 14.97 -8.52 -26.05
C TYR A 111 13.85 -8.54 -27.10
N ASP A 112 13.15 -7.43 -27.30
CA ASP A 112 12.11 -7.33 -28.34
C ASP A 112 12.01 -5.91 -28.91
N LYS A 113 12.60 -5.74 -30.11
CA LYS A 113 12.62 -4.46 -30.84
C LYS A 113 11.26 -4.08 -31.45
N LYS A 114 10.30 -5.01 -31.51
CA LYS A 114 8.97 -4.75 -32.10
C LYS A 114 8.00 -4.17 -31.07
N LEU A 115 8.31 -4.29 -29.78
CA LEU A 115 7.49 -3.76 -28.71
C LEU A 115 7.79 -2.27 -28.45
N PRO A 116 6.77 -1.45 -28.13
CA PRO A 116 6.94 -0.02 -27.88
C PRO A 116 7.50 0.25 -26.47
N LEU A 117 8.66 -0.33 -26.15
CA LEU A 117 9.30 -0.23 -24.83
C LEU A 117 10.03 1.10 -24.58
N MET A 118 10.07 1.99 -25.58
CA MET A 118 10.69 3.32 -25.50
C MET A 118 9.81 4.37 -24.79
N ALA A 119 8.49 4.16 -24.78
CA ALA A 119 7.54 5.16 -24.31
C ALA A 119 6.27 4.46 -23.76
N VAL A 120 6.45 3.56 -22.80
CA VAL A 120 5.33 2.82 -22.22
C VAL A 120 4.54 3.75 -21.30
N PRO A 121 3.23 3.96 -21.55
CA PRO A 121 2.42 4.84 -20.72
C PRO A 121 2.14 4.17 -19.37
N TYR A 122 2.37 4.91 -18.29
CA TYR A 122 2.09 4.54 -16.93
C TYR A 122 1.38 5.69 -16.21
N ARG A 123 0.68 5.37 -15.13
CA ARG A 123 0.08 6.33 -14.22
C ARG A 123 0.71 6.22 -12.84
N VAL A 124 1.03 7.35 -12.26
CA VAL A 124 1.62 7.43 -10.92
C VAL A 124 0.57 7.07 -9.88
N ILE A 125 0.84 6.07 -9.06
CA ILE A 125 0.00 5.70 -7.91
C ILE A 125 0.50 6.41 -6.66
N ARG A 126 1.81 6.37 -6.43
CA ARG A 126 2.43 6.92 -5.22
C ARG A 126 3.84 7.40 -5.49
N VAL A 127 4.23 8.45 -4.81
CA VAL A 127 5.60 8.96 -4.72
C VAL A 127 5.96 9.00 -3.24
N SER A 128 7.18 8.61 -2.89
CA SER A 128 7.70 8.75 -1.53
C SER A 128 7.96 10.22 -1.17
N PRO A 129 8.03 10.58 0.13
CA PRO A 129 8.31 11.95 0.55
C PRO A 129 9.65 12.51 0.05
N ASP A 130 10.65 11.64 -0.20
CA ASP A 130 11.96 12.02 -0.75
C ASP A 130 11.93 12.25 -2.28
N GLY A 131 10.81 11.98 -2.96
CA GLY A 131 10.68 12.17 -4.40
C GLY A 131 11.41 11.14 -5.27
N CYS A 132 12.05 10.12 -4.67
CA CYS A 132 12.88 9.16 -5.41
C CYS A 132 12.19 7.82 -5.66
N SER A 133 11.31 7.36 -4.78
CA SER A 133 10.62 6.06 -4.94
C SER A 133 9.23 6.27 -5.50
N VAL A 134 8.95 5.64 -6.64
CA VAL A 134 7.68 5.84 -7.35
C VAL A 134 7.03 4.50 -7.65
N GLN A 135 5.72 4.43 -7.42
CA GLN A 135 4.88 3.28 -7.77
C GLN A 135 3.99 3.68 -8.93
N LEU A 136 4.03 2.87 -9.99
CA LEU A 136 3.34 3.10 -11.24
C LEU A 136 2.40 1.93 -11.56
N VAL A 137 1.33 2.23 -12.31
CA VAL A 137 0.42 1.23 -12.88
C VAL A 137 0.26 1.48 -14.38
N ILE A 138 0.21 0.41 -15.18
CA ILE A 138 -0.16 0.49 -16.60
C ILE A 138 -1.65 0.18 -16.73
N ASP A 139 -2.35 1.06 -17.45
CA ASP A 139 -3.75 0.85 -17.79
C ASP A 139 -3.84 -0.05 -19.04
N GLU A 140 -4.77 -1.01 -19.04
CA GLU A 140 -4.91 -1.98 -20.12
C GLU A 140 -5.73 -1.42 -21.28
N ASN A 141 -5.11 -1.35 -22.45
CA ASN A 141 -5.73 -0.94 -23.70
C ASN A 141 -4.99 -1.59 -24.89
N SER A 142 -5.45 -1.31 -26.11
CA SER A 142 -4.87 -1.89 -27.33
C SER A 142 -3.38 -1.61 -27.52
N LYS A 143 -2.86 -0.50 -27.00
CA LYS A 143 -1.44 -0.13 -27.08
C LYS A 143 -0.60 -0.85 -26.03
N THR A 144 -1.14 -1.06 -24.83
CA THR A 144 -0.40 -1.59 -23.68
C THR A 144 -0.52 -3.11 -23.53
N ILE A 145 -1.52 -3.76 -24.14
CA ILE A 145 -1.77 -5.19 -23.96
C ILE A 145 -0.58 -6.07 -24.37
N ARG A 146 0.16 -5.67 -25.42
CA ARG A 146 1.37 -6.38 -25.87
C ARG A 146 2.53 -6.23 -24.87
N VAL A 147 2.65 -5.08 -24.23
CA VAL A 147 3.67 -4.81 -23.20
C VAL A 147 3.33 -5.58 -21.92
N ILE A 148 2.06 -5.63 -21.52
CA ILE A 148 1.59 -6.45 -20.39
C ILE A 148 1.88 -7.93 -20.64
N ALA A 149 1.60 -8.44 -21.84
CA ALA A 149 1.90 -9.81 -22.23
C ALA A 149 3.41 -10.11 -22.20
N PHE A 150 4.24 -9.15 -22.62
CA PHE A 150 5.69 -9.26 -22.53
C PHE A 150 6.19 -9.35 -21.09
N PHE A 151 5.74 -8.48 -20.18
CA PHE A 151 6.12 -8.57 -18.77
C PHE A 151 5.62 -9.87 -18.13
N ASN A 152 4.42 -10.34 -18.49
CA ASN A 152 3.93 -11.64 -18.06
C ASN A 152 4.87 -12.77 -18.52
N SER A 153 5.30 -12.74 -19.79
CA SER A 153 6.26 -13.70 -20.34
C SER A 153 7.61 -13.65 -19.63
N ILE A 154 8.17 -12.45 -19.36
CA ILE A 154 9.42 -12.31 -18.58
C ILE A 154 9.28 -12.97 -17.21
N ILE A 155 8.16 -12.70 -16.54
CA ILE A 155 7.91 -13.21 -15.20
C ILE A 155 7.81 -14.73 -15.24
N GLU A 156 7.00 -15.30 -16.15
CA GLU A 156 6.81 -16.75 -16.31
C GLU A 156 8.09 -17.49 -16.68
N HIS A 157 8.88 -16.96 -17.63
CA HIS A 157 10.12 -17.61 -18.08
C HIS A 157 11.25 -17.53 -17.05
N ASN A 158 11.20 -16.55 -16.14
CA ASN A 158 12.27 -16.33 -15.16
C ASN A 158 11.80 -16.59 -13.72
N GLN A 159 10.70 -17.31 -13.49
CA GLN A 159 10.16 -17.56 -12.14
C GLN A 159 11.21 -18.18 -11.19
N GLU A 160 12.09 -19.03 -11.71
CA GLU A 160 13.16 -19.66 -10.91
C GLU A 160 14.29 -18.69 -10.53
N LYS A 161 14.48 -17.61 -11.31
CA LYS A 161 15.56 -16.61 -11.12
C LYS A 161 15.07 -15.33 -10.45
N LEU A 162 13.80 -15.01 -10.61
CA LEU A 162 13.19 -13.81 -10.07
C LEU A 162 12.81 -14.02 -8.61
N ILE A 163 13.37 -13.19 -7.74
CA ILE A 163 13.08 -13.22 -6.30
C ILE A 163 11.73 -12.54 -6.07
N PRO A 164 10.72 -13.23 -5.52
CA PRO A 164 9.46 -12.60 -5.15
C PRO A 164 9.69 -11.47 -4.15
N GLN A 165 9.07 -10.32 -4.40
CA GLN A 165 9.15 -9.18 -3.49
C GLN A 165 8.27 -9.47 -2.26
N LYS A 166 8.93 -9.83 -1.15
CA LYS A 166 8.24 -10.08 0.13
C LYS A 166 7.44 -8.85 0.54
N GLU A 167 6.16 -9.05 0.76
CA GLU A 167 5.29 -7.99 1.25
C GLU A 167 5.45 -7.84 2.76
N MET A 168 5.69 -6.62 3.21
CA MET A 168 5.68 -6.29 4.63
C MET A 168 4.24 -5.89 4.97
N LEU A 169 3.61 -6.71 5.82
CA LEU A 169 2.27 -6.52 6.36
C LEU A 169 2.29 -5.56 7.56
#